data_AF-A0A9W7GPS4-F1
#
_entry.id   AF-A0A9W7GPS4-F1
#
_cell.length_a   1.000
_cell.length_b   1.000
_cell.length_c   1.000
_cell.angle_alpha   90.00
_cell.angle_beta   90.00
_cell.angle_gamma   90.00
#
_symmetry.space_group_name_H-M   'P 1'
#
loop_
_entity.id
_entity.type
_entity.pdbx_description
1 polymer ?
#
loop_
_entity_poly.entity_id
_entity_poly.type
_entity_poly.pdbx_seq_one_letter_code
_entity_poly.pdbx_strand_id
1 'polypeptide(L)'
;MNFKFAFCPIILLLSASLSFAQNVNVVIHGAASIAKTDDNFVCVTLDWWPAEKCDYNQCPWGKAGILNSDLRYGALINAIKAFNPLRIKVGGSLQDNMGCLSMERWDQLNRFFNHTGVKLTFGVNALFGRNESQTEKGLWIGDWQPQNTRDFMQYTISKGYKVDSYEFGNQLSGSGMGAKVDAKQYGKDVIVLKNLVKELYAHPETEPKVLGPGGFYEEKWFNTFLEVSGQGVFDGLTHHIYNLGPGDDPNMMNKVLDPSYLSQVSQTYKGVSDVVNKFRP
;
A
#
# COMPACT_ATOMS: atom_id res chain seq x y z
N MET A 1 82.98 25.29 -15.48
CA MET A 1 81.65 25.58 -14.90
C MET A 1 80.99 24.25 -14.58
N ASN A 2 81.06 23.80 -13.32
CA ASN A 2 80.48 22.53 -12.89
C ASN A 2 79.06 22.76 -12.37
N PHE A 3 78.05 22.37 -13.14
CA PHE A 3 76.68 22.33 -12.68
C PHE A 3 76.46 21.07 -11.84
N LYS A 4 76.26 21.24 -10.53
CA LYS A 4 75.76 20.18 -9.64
C LYS A 4 74.24 20.13 -9.79
N PHE A 5 73.73 19.08 -10.41
CA PHE A 5 72.31 18.74 -10.33
C PHE A 5 72.05 18.07 -8.97
N ALA A 6 71.29 18.74 -8.10
CA ALA A 6 70.75 18.13 -6.90
C ALA A 6 69.50 17.33 -7.29
N PHE A 7 69.60 16.01 -7.24
CA PHE A 7 68.45 15.11 -7.35
C PHE A 7 67.68 15.15 -6.02
N CYS A 8 66.53 15.82 -5.99
CA CYS A 8 65.59 15.75 -4.87
C CYS A 8 64.63 14.58 -5.13
N PRO A 9 64.65 13.50 -4.35
CA PRO A 9 63.67 12.43 -4.52
C PRO A 9 62.33 12.93 -4.00
N ILE A 10 61.41 13.26 -4.91
CA ILE A 10 60.00 13.43 -4.58
C ILE A 10 59.49 12.05 -4.17
N ILE A 11 59.37 11.82 -2.87
CA ILE A 11 58.68 10.65 -2.33
C ILE A 11 57.20 10.82 -2.70
N LEU A 12 56.77 10.12 -3.75
CA LEU A 12 55.36 9.92 -4.03
C LEU A 12 54.80 9.06 -2.88
N LEU A 13 54.19 9.72 -1.89
CA LEU A 13 53.34 9.06 -0.92
C LEU A 13 52.10 8.57 -1.68
N LEU A 14 52.19 7.36 -2.22
CA LEU A 14 51.03 6.57 -2.58
C LEU A 14 50.18 6.45 -1.32
N SER A 15 49.06 7.18 -1.27
CA SER A 15 48.01 6.96 -0.29
C SER A 15 47.45 5.57 -0.54
N ALA A 16 48.08 4.55 0.02
CA ALA A 16 47.52 3.22 0.09
C ALA A 16 46.22 3.37 0.89
N SER A 17 45.09 3.35 0.19
CA SER A 17 43.79 3.16 0.82
C SER A 17 43.84 1.81 1.51
N LEU A 18 44.10 1.82 2.82
CA LEU A 18 43.95 0.66 3.69
C LEU A 18 42.47 0.30 3.68
N SER A 19 42.06 -0.52 2.71
CA SER A 19 40.76 -1.17 2.71
C SER A 19 40.77 -2.17 3.86
N PHE A 20 40.23 -1.76 5.00
CA PHE A 20 39.96 -2.64 6.12
C PHE A 20 38.89 -3.64 5.68
N ALA A 21 39.31 -4.83 5.25
CA ALA A 21 38.40 -5.94 5.06
C ALA A 21 37.88 -6.35 6.45
N GLN A 22 36.61 -6.09 6.71
CA GLN A 22 35.95 -6.60 7.90
C GLN A 22 35.48 -8.03 7.61
N ASN A 23 35.97 -9.00 8.38
CA ASN A 23 35.48 -10.37 8.29
C ASN A 23 34.09 -10.44 8.91
N VAL A 24 33.09 -10.82 8.12
CA VAL A 24 31.71 -11.03 8.56
C VAL A 24 31.36 -12.50 8.41
N ASN A 25 30.89 -13.13 9.48
CA ASN A 25 30.38 -14.50 9.44
C ASN A 25 28.89 -14.48 9.10
N VAL A 26 28.53 -15.11 7.98
CA VAL A 26 27.15 -15.30 7.56
C VAL A 26 26.78 -16.78 7.73
N VAL A 27 25.70 -17.05 8.46
CA VAL A 27 25.20 -18.42 8.69
C VAL A 27 23.87 -18.59 7.96
N ILE A 28 23.77 -19.62 7.12
CA ILE A 28 22.56 -19.94 6.36
C ILE A 28 21.90 -21.18 6.97
N HIS A 29 20.71 -21.01 7.54
CA HIS A 29 19.92 -22.11 8.09
C HIS A 29 19.00 -22.71 7.03
N GLY A 30 19.52 -23.58 6.16
CA GLY A 30 18.77 -24.16 5.04
C GLY A 30 17.88 -25.37 5.37
N ALA A 31 17.87 -25.85 6.61
CA ALA A 31 17.18 -27.10 6.99
C ALA A 31 15.64 -26.95 7.11
N ALA A 32 15.13 -25.75 7.35
CA ALA A 32 13.70 -25.48 7.51
C ALA A 32 13.33 -24.11 6.91
N SER A 33 12.17 -24.05 6.24
CA SER A 33 11.57 -22.78 5.84
C SER A 33 10.82 -22.16 7.02
N ILE A 34 11.03 -20.86 7.26
CA ILE A 34 10.32 -20.12 8.32
C ILE A 34 8.97 -19.56 7.85
N ALA A 35 8.81 -19.33 6.54
CA ALA A 35 7.62 -18.78 5.92
C ALA A 35 7.71 -18.91 4.39
N LYS A 36 6.55 -18.84 3.71
CA LYS A 36 6.45 -18.70 2.26
C LYS A 36 5.79 -17.36 1.93
N THR A 37 6.44 -16.56 1.10
CA THR A 37 5.84 -15.35 0.54
C THR A 37 4.95 -15.69 -0.67
N ASP A 38 3.92 -14.88 -0.90
CA ASP A 38 3.09 -14.99 -2.11
C ASP A 38 3.91 -14.71 -3.37
N ASP A 39 3.53 -15.27 -4.51
CA ASP A 39 4.19 -15.00 -5.79
C ASP A 39 4.14 -13.50 -6.17
N ASN A 40 3.20 -12.74 -5.61
CA ASN A 40 3.05 -11.29 -5.75
C ASN A 40 3.59 -10.54 -4.51
N PHE A 41 4.62 -11.06 -3.86
CA PHE A 41 5.27 -10.39 -2.71
C PHE A 41 5.72 -8.97 -3.06
N VAL A 42 6.26 -8.80 -4.26
CA VAL A 42 6.47 -7.48 -4.84
C VAL A 42 5.17 -7.04 -5.51
N CYS A 43 4.64 -5.91 -5.05
CA CYS A 43 3.43 -5.29 -5.58
C CYS A 43 3.60 -3.77 -5.67
N VAL A 44 2.71 -3.11 -6.40
CA VAL A 44 2.74 -1.65 -6.57
C VAL A 44 1.35 -1.05 -6.39
N THR A 45 1.31 0.25 -6.10
CA THR A 45 0.06 1.01 -6.00
C THR A 45 -0.10 1.94 -7.21
N LEU A 46 -1.34 2.17 -7.62
CA LEU A 46 -1.72 3.27 -8.50
C LEU A 46 -2.67 4.18 -7.75
N ASP A 47 -2.22 5.41 -7.50
CA ASP A 47 -2.92 6.35 -6.63
C ASP A 47 -4.07 7.07 -7.36
N TRP A 48 -5.08 7.43 -6.56
CA TRP A 48 -6.20 8.26 -6.97
C TRP A 48 -5.82 9.73 -6.85
N TRP A 49 -5.00 10.25 -7.77
CA TRP A 49 -4.55 11.64 -7.71
C TRP A 49 -5.00 12.47 -8.94
N PRO A 50 -5.81 13.52 -8.76
CA PRO A 50 -6.13 14.48 -9.82
C PRO A 50 -4.90 15.27 -10.27
N ALA A 51 -4.79 15.55 -11.58
CA ALA A 51 -3.61 16.21 -12.12
C ALA A 51 -3.40 17.63 -11.60
N GLU A 52 -4.48 18.33 -11.28
CA GLU A 52 -4.47 19.70 -10.77
C GLU A 52 -4.32 19.78 -9.23
N LYS A 53 -4.29 18.63 -8.54
CA LYS A 53 -4.11 18.63 -7.09
C LYS A 53 -2.64 18.80 -6.74
N CYS A 54 -2.36 19.92 -6.09
CA CYS A 54 -1.04 20.29 -5.61
C CYS A 54 -1.07 20.44 -4.09
N ASP A 55 -0.13 19.80 -3.41
CA ASP A 55 0.06 19.89 -1.96
C ASP A 55 1.47 20.41 -1.68
N TYR A 56 1.63 21.16 -0.59
CA TYR A 56 2.93 21.71 -0.19
C TYR A 56 3.65 22.52 -1.30
N ASN A 57 2.88 23.27 -2.11
CA ASN A 57 3.35 24.03 -3.27
C ASN A 57 4.02 23.16 -4.38
N GLN A 58 3.71 21.87 -4.42
CA GLN A 58 4.16 20.95 -5.46
C GLN A 58 2.97 20.22 -6.07
N CYS A 59 3.11 19.73 -7.31
CA CYS A 59 2.11 18.91 -7.98
C CYS A 59 2.72 17.54 -8.34
N PRO A 60 2.98 16.67 -7.33
CA PRO A 60 3.97 15.59 -7.51
C PRO A 60 3.55 14.50 -8.49
N TRP A 61 2.25 14.28 -8.67
CA TRP A 61 1.74 13.20 -9.50
C TRP A 61 1.51 13.62 -10.95
N GLY A 62 1.20 14.89 -11.24
CA GLY A 62 0.84 15.33 -12.59
C GLY A 62 -0.17 14.38 -13.26
N LYS A 63 0.21 13.76 -14.38
CA LYS A 63 -0.64 12.77 -15.09
C LYS A 63 -0.48 11.33 -14.60
N ALA A 64 0.21 11.05 -13.49
CA ALA A 64 0.47 9.69 -13.02
C ALA A 64 -0.70 9.02 -12.29
N GLY A 65 -1.68 9.80 -11.80
CA GLY A 65 -2.85 9.24 -11.11
C GLY A 65 -3.79 8.46 -12.05
N ILE A 66 -4.56 7.53 -11.48
CA ILE A 66 -5.44 6.64 -12.26
C ILE A 66 -6.48 7.36 -13.11
N LEU A 67 -6.78 8.63 -12.81
CA LEU A 67 -7.76 9.41 -13.55
C LEU A 67 -7.23 9.85 -14.93
N ASN A 68 -5.91 10.04 -15.06
CA ASN A 68 -5.32 10.77 -16.20
C ASN A 68 -4.13 10.06 -16.87
N SER A 69 -3.63 8.98 -16.26
CA SER A 69 -2.45 8.26 -16.76
C SER A 69 -2.62 7.68 -18.16
N ASP A 70 -1.56 7.79 -18.98
CA ASP A 70 -1.49 7.15 -20.28
C ASP A 70 -1.14 5.67 -20.13
N LEU A 71 -2.18 4.85 -20.06
CA LEU A 71 -2.09 3.41 -19.88
C LEU A 71 -1.60 2.67 -21.15
N ARG A 72 -1.32 3.39 -22.25
CA ARG A 72 -0.75 2.83 -23.49
C ARG A 72 0.76 3.04 -23.57
N TYR A 73 1.36 3.69 -22.59
CA TYR A 73 2.78 3.98 -22.58
C TYR A 73 3.60 2.67 -22.53
N GLY A 74 4.29 2.35 -23.63
CA GLY A 74 4.95 1.05 -23.82
C GLY A 74 5.99 0.73 -22.75
N ALA A 75 6.73 1.73 -22.25
CA ALA A 75 7.71 1.49 -21.18
C ALA A 75 7.04 1.10 -19.85
N LEU A 76 5.89 1.68 -19.51
CA LEU A 76 5.13 1.28 -18.32
C LEU A 76 4.61 -0.16 -18.46
N ILE A 77 4.06 -0.51 -19.62
CA ILE A 77 3.57 -1.87 -19.90
C ILE A 77 4.71 -2.88 -19.80
N ASN A 78 5.87 -2.59 -20.40
CA ASN A 78 7.03 -3.48 -20.38
C ASN A 78 7.62 -3.64 -18.98
N ALA A 79 7.68 -2.54 -18.19
CA ALA A 79 8.14 -2.59 -16.81
C ALA A 79 7.25 -3.49 -15.95
N ILE A 80 5.91 -3.36 -16.08
CA ILE A 80 4.96 -4.20 -15.34
C ILE A 80 5.09 -5.68 -15.76
N LYS A 81 5.18 -5.95 -17.06
CA LYS A 81 5.35 -7.31 -17.58
C LYS A 81 6.67 -7.96 -17.14
N ALA A 82 7.71 -7.17 -16.85
CA ALA A 82 9.00 -7.69 -16.38
C ALA A 82 8.93 -8.27 -14.96
N PHE A 83 7.96 -7.86 -14.12
CA PHE A 83 7.78 -8.43 -12.78
C PHE A 83 7.15 -9.82 -12.79
N ASN A 84 6.32 -10.13 -13.80
CA ASN A 84 5.52 -11.35 -13.99
C ASN A 84 5.72 -12.47 -12.93
N PRO A 85 4.81 -12.59 -11.92
CA PRO A 85 3.55 -11.86 -11.75
C PRO A 85 3.70 -10.53 -10.98
N LEU A 86 2.68 -9.66 -11.09
CA LEU A 86 2.60 -8.43 -10.29
C LEU A 86 1.17 -8.19 -9.81
N ARG A 87 1.02 -7.77 -8.55
CA ARG A 87 -0.23 -7.20 -8.03
C ARG A 87 -0.18 -5.68 -8.10
N ILE A 88 -1.27 -5.08 -8.58
CA ILE A 88 -1.50 -3.63 -8.53
C ILE A 88 -2.68 -3.36 -7.59
N LYS A 89 -2.44 -2.53 -6.57
CA LYS A 89 -3.51 -1.93 -5.74
C LYS A 89 -3.89 -0.57 -6.32
N VAL A 90 -5.12 -0.41 -6.75
CA VAL A 90 -5.71 0.88 -7.09
C VAL A 90 -6.35 1.46 -5.84
N GLY A 91 -5.85 2.59 -5.36
CA GLY A 91 -6.33 3.20 -4.12
C GLY A 91 -5.32 4.18 -3.53
N GLY A 92 -5.76 4.92 -2.52
CA GLY A 92 -4.97 5.98 -1.88
C GLY A 92 -5.85 6.95 -1.12
N SER A 93 -5.26 8.04 -0.60
CA SER A 93 -5.94 8.95 0.35
C SER A 93 -7.21 9.60 -0.20
N LEU A 94 -7.35 9.75 -1.51
CA LEU A 94 -8.53 10.35 -2.12
C LEU A 94 -9.65 9.36 -2.46
N GLN A 95 -9.41 8.05 -2.37
CA GLN A 95 -10.43 7.05 -2.68
C GLN A 95 -11.69 7.20 -1.81
N ASP A 96 -11.52 7.69 -0.57
CA ASP A 96 -12.58 7.81 0.41
C ASP A 96 -13.25 9.20 0.41
N ASN A 97 -12.54 10.23 -0.05
CA ASN A 97 -12.96 11.61 0.17
C ASN A 97 -13.53 12.26 -1.09
N MET A 98 -12.88 12.16 -2.25
CA MET A 98 -13.29 12.97 -3.41
C MET A 98 -12.80 12.39 -4.75
N GLY A 99 -13.76 11.97 -5.58
CA GLY A 99 -13.55 11.70 -7.00
C GLY A 99 -14.52 10.67 -7.56
N CYS A 100 -15.03 10.90 -8.76
CA CYS A 100 -15.78 9.89 -9.51
C CYS A 100 -14.85 9.23 -10.53
N LEU A 101 -14.75 7.91 -10.50
CA LEU A 101 -14.17 7.14 -11.60
C LEU A 101 -15.27 6.86 -12.61
N SER A 102 -15.15 7.41 -13.82
CA SER A 102 -16.12 7.11 -14.87
C SER A 102 -16.02 5.64 -15.30
N MET A 103 -17.14 5.07 -15.72
CA MET A 103 -17.17 3.70 -16.24
C MET A 103 -16.27 3.53 -17.48
N GLU A 104 -16.15 4.57 -18.31
CA GLU A 104 -15.21 4.58 -19.43
C GLU A 104 -13.75 4.49 -18.96
N ARG A 105 -13.40 5.23 -17.91
CA ARG A 105 -12.03 5.19 -17.37
C ARG A 105 -11.76 3.84 -16.70
N TRP A 106 -12.76 3.26 -16.03
CA TRP A 106 -12.68 1.91 -15.50
C TRP A 106 -12.48 0.85 -16.61
N ASP A 107 -13.16 1.00 -17.74
CA ASP A 107 -12.95 0.16 -18.93
C ASP A 107 -11.51 0.29 -19.48
N GLN A 108 -10.96 1.50 -19.52
CA GLN A 108 -9.56 1.74 -19.94
C GLN A 108 -8.55 1.07 -18.99
N LEU A 109 -8.76 1.19 -17.68
CA LEU A 109 -7.94 0.54 -16.65
C LEU A 109 -7.97 -0.98 -16.78
N ASN A 110 -9.15 -1.58 -16.96
CA ASN A 110 -9.26 -3.04 -17.12
C ASN A 110 -8.64 -3.57 -18.40
N ARG A 111 -8.71 -2.83 -19.52
CA ARG A 111 -7.95 -3.19 -20.73
C ARG A 111 -6.45 -3.24 -20.45
N PHE A 112 -5.94 -2.27 -19.69
CA PHE A 112 -4.54 -2.24 -19.29
C PHE A 112 -4.18 -3.41 -18.36
N PHE A 113 -4.96 -3.66 -17.31
CA PHE A 113 -4.70 -4.76 -16.38
C PHE A 113 -4.73 -6.13 -17.06
N ASN A 114 -5.71 -6.34 -17.96
CA ASN A 114 -5.77 -7.57 -18.76
C ASN A 114 -4.59 -7.69 -19.72
N HIS A 115 -4.17 -6.58 -20.33
CA HIS A 115 -3.01 -6.58 -21.24
C HIS A 115 -1.68 -6.86 -20.54
N THR A 116 -1.55 -6.46 -19.27
CA THR A 116 -0.34 -6.66 -18.47
C THR A 116 -0.37 -7.95 -17.64
N GLY A 117 -1.53 -8.58 -17.45
CA GLY A 117 -1.68 -9.82 -16.71
C GLY A 117 -1.57 -9.67 -15.20
N VAL A 118 -1.77 -8.47 -14.67
CA VAL A 118 -1.64 -8.18 -13.23
C VAL A 118 -2.83 -8.71 -12.43
N LYS A 119 -2.58 -9.01 -11.14
CA LYS A 119 -3.66 -9.19 -10.17
C LYS A 119 -4.11 -7.83 -9.65
N LEU A 120 -5.41 -7.59 -9.66
CA LEU A 120 -5.98 -6.29 -9.29
C LEU A 120 -6.57 -6.32 -7.88
N THR A 121 -6.06 -5.44 -7.01
CA THR A 121 -6.72 -5.04 -5.77
C THR A 121 -7.36 -3.67 -5.98
N PHE A 122 -8.64 -3.50 -5.66
CA PHE A 122 -9.33 -2.21 -5.78
C PHE A 122 -9.82 -1.70 -4.42
N GLY A 123 -9.42 -0.48 -4.04
CA GLY A 123 -9.86 0.20 -2.83
C GLY A 123 -11.27 0.76 -2.99
N VAL A 124 -12.20 0.33 -2.12
CA VAL A 124 -13.59 0.85 -2.10
C VAL A 124 -13.72 1.97 -1.06
N ASN A 125 -14.57 2.96 -1.36
CA ASN A 125 -14.82 4.08 -0.48
C ASN A 125 -15.61 3.64 0.76
N ALA A 126 -14.98 3.74 1.94
CA ALA A 126 -15.55 3.36 3.23
C ALA A 126 -16.25 4.52 3.98
N LEU A 127 -16.20 5.74 3.44
CA LEU A 127 -16.88 6.93 3.99
C LEU A 127 -18.23 7.24 3.32
N PHE A 128 -18.55 6.62 2.19
CA PHE A 128 -19.79 6.87 1.49
C PHE A 128 -21.02 6.62 2.38
N GLY A 129 -21.90 7.62 2.48
CA GLY A 129 -23.11 7.61 3.31
C GLY A 129 -22.93 8.04 4.77
N ARG A 130 -21.70 8.28 5.22
CA ARG A 130 -21.40 8.78 6.56
C ARG A 130 -21.38 10.31 6.60
N ASN A 131 -21.36 10.86 7.81
CA ASN A 131 -21.14 12.28 8.06
C ASN A 131 -19.99 12.48 9.04
N GLU A 132 -19.24 13.56 8.86
CA GLU A 132 -18.25 14.00 9.85
C GLU A 132 -18.97 14.39 11.15
N SER A 133 -18.42 13.96 12.28
CA SER A 133 -18.93 14.24 13.62
C SER A 133 -18.82 15.74 13.91
N GLN A 134 -19.88 16.28 14.53
CA GLN A 134 -19.89 17.68 14.98
C GLN A 134 -19.02 17.91 16.23
N THR A 135 -18.67 16.84 16.97
CA THR A 135 -17.94 16.94 18.25
C THR A 135 -16.46 16.62 18.11
N GLU A 136 -16.06 15.93 17.05
CA GLU A 136 -14.67 15.52 16.82
C GLU A 136 -14.33 15.60 15.34
N LYS A 137 -13.47 16.54 14.99
CA LYS A 137 -13.01 16.73 13.61
C LYS A 137 -12.31 15.47 13.08
N GLY A 138 -12.61 15.09 11.85
CA GLY A 138 -12.08 13.92 11.17
C GLY A 138 -12.72 12.60 11.59
N LEU A 139 -13.53 12.56 12.65
CA LEU A 139 -14.28 11.35 13.00
C LEU A 139 -15.52 11.25 12.11
N TRP A 140 -15.65 10.18 11.34
CA TRP A 140 -16.83 9.91 10.52
C TRP A 140 -17.74 8.89 11.20
N ILE A 141 -19.02 9.25 11.32
CA ILE A 141 -20.04 8.48 12.04
C ILE A 141 -21.21 8.10 11.13
N GLY A 142 -21.98 7.11 11.57
CA GLY A 142 -23.08 6.51 10.81
C GLY A 142 -22.64 5.26 10.05
N ASP A 143 -23.63 4.52 9.56
CA ASP A 143 -23.41 3.28 8.82
C ASP A 143 -22.90 3.56 7.40
N TRP A 144 -22.04 2.68 6.90
CA TRP A 144 -21.60 2.74 5.50
C TRP A 144 -22.74 2.36 4.55
N GLN A 145 -22.90 3.12 3.46
CA GLN A 145 -23.91 2.82 2.45
C GLN A 145 -23.31 2.03 1.27
N PRO A 146 -23.67 0.74 1.09
CA PRO A 146 -23.01 -0.13 0.13
C PRO A 146 -23.43 0.08 -1.33
N GLN A 147 -24.47 0.87 -1.61
CA GLN A 147 -25.09 0.94 -2.94
C GLN A 147 -24.10 1.35 -4.04
N ASN A 148 -23.26 2.36 -3.78
CA ASN A 148 -22.26 2.79 -4.77
C ASN A 148 -21.27 1.67 -5.11
N THR A 149 -20.83 0.91 -4.11
CA THR A 149 -19.93 -0.24 -4.30
C THR A 149 -20.63 -1.39 -5.00
N ARG A 150 -21.90 -1.66 -4.68
CA ARG A 150 -22.75 -2.64 -5.36
C ARG A 150 -22.85 -2.34 -6.85
N ASP A 151 -23.20 -1.11 -7.21
CA ASP A 151 -23.35 -0.68 -8.61
C ASP A 151 -22.03 -0.83 -9.37
N PHE A 152 -20.91 -0.47 -8.74
CA PHE A 152 -19.57 -0.65 -9.31
C PHE A 152 -19.20 -2.12 -9.52
N MET A 153 -19.46 -2.98 -8.54
CA MET A 153 -19.23 -4.43 -8.65
C MET A 153 -20.10 -5.05 -9.73
N GLN A 154 -21.40 -4.71 -9.79
CA GLN A 154 -22.31 -5.19 -10.82
C GLN A 154 -21.86 -4.78 -12.22
N TYR A 155 -21.45 -3.53 -12.41
CA TYR A 155 -20.88 -3.08 -13.67
C TYR A 155 -19.61 -3.89 -14.02
N THR A 156 -18.69 -4.04 -13.07
CA THR A 156 -17.45 -4.83 -13.24
C THR A 156 -17.74 -6.27 -13.67
N ILE A 157 -18.69 -6.94 -13.00
CA ILE A 157 -19.15 -8.30 -13.32
C ILE A 157 -19.77 -8.33 -14.73
N SER A 158 -20.64 -7.39 -15.06
CA SER A 158 -21.32 -7.33 -16.37
C SER A 158 -20.35 -7.22 -17.55
N LYS A 159 -19.16 -6.66 -17.31
CA LYS A 159 -18.10 -6.51 -18.31
C LYS A 159 -17.15 -7.72 -18.35
N GLY A 160 -17.30 -8.67 -17.43
CA GLY A 160 -16.39 -9.81 -17.27
C GLY A 160 -15.01 -9.42 -16.76
N TYR A 161 -14.88 -8.26 -16.10
CA TYR A 161 -13.62 -7.82 -15.55
C TYR A 161 -13.25 -8.58 -14.28
N LYS A 162 -11.96 -8.80 -14.09
CA LYS A 162 -11.42 -9.59 -12.98
C LYS A 162 -10.84 -8.66 -11.92
N VAL A 163 -11.35 -8.78 -10.70
CA VAL A 163 -10.80 -8.17 -9.49
C VAL A 163 -10.39 -9.30 -8.57
N ASP A 164 -9.12 -9.34 -8.15
CA ASP A 164 -8.60 -10.37 -7.22
C ASP A 164 -9.06 -10.08 -5.79
N SER A 165 -9.16 -8.79 -5.43
CA SER A 165 -9.57 -8.39 -4.09
C SER A 165 -10.11 -6.96 -4.01
N TYR A 166 -11.00 -6.72 -3.07
CA TYR A 166 -11.44 -5.38 -2.66
C TYR A 166 -10.84 -5.03 -1.30
N GLU A 167 -10.27 -3.83 -1.17
CA GLU A 167 -9.79 -3.31 0.11
C GLU A 167 -10.73 -2.22 0.63
N PHE A 168 -11.17 -2.33 1.88
CA PHE A 168 -12.14 -1.40 2.44
C PHE A 168 -11.47 -0.13 2.96
N GLY A 169 -11.65 1.01 2.32
CA GLY A 169 -11.09 2.28 2.80
C GLY A 169 -9.55 2.35 2.82
N ASN A 170 -9.04 3.54 3.14
CA ASN A 170 -7.61 3.82 3.18
C ASN A 170 -7.30 4.75 4.36
N GLN A 171 -6.44 4.29 5.27
CA GLN A 171 -5.93 5.06 6.42
C GLN A 171 -7.02 5.64 7.33
N LEU A 172 -8.13 4.92 7.50
CA LEU A 172 -9.23 5.30 8.38
C LEU A 172 -9.13 4.71 9.79
N SER A 173 -8.12 3.85 10.04
CA SER A 173 -7.91 3.20 11.33
C SER A 173 -7.18 4.10 12.33
N GLY A 174 -7.49 3.92 13.61
CA GLY A 174 -6.81 4.59 14.70
C GLY A 174 -6.93 6.11 14.63
N SER A 175 -5.79 6.78 14.65
CA SER A 175 -5.66 8.23 14.55
C SER A 175 -6.10 8.77 13.19
N GLY A 176 -6.09 7.93 12.14
CA GLY A 176 -6.46 8.28 10.78
C GLY A 176 -5.55 9.32 10.11
N MET A 177 -5.77 9.57 8.83
CA MET A 177 -5.11 10.63 8.06
C MET A 177 -6.16 11.57 7.47
N GLY A 178 -6.59 12.54 8.28
CA GLY A 178 -7.65 13.50 7.92
C GLY A 178 -9.07 12.98 8.12
N ALA A 179 -9.29 11.67 8.00
CA ALA A 179 -10.53 10.98 8.33
C ALA A 179 -10.25 9.70 9.13
N LYS A 180 -11.15 9.33 10.03
CA LYS A 180 -11.13 8.10 10.80
C LYS A 180 -12.53 7.57 11.09
N VAL A 181 -12.62 6.26 11.30
CA VAL A 181 -13.86 5.58 11.72
C VAL A 181 -13.55 4.76 12.97
N ASP A 182 -14.50 4.74 13.91
CA ASP A 182 -14.37 3.90 15.11
C ASP A 182 -14.23 2.43 14.74
N ALA A 183 -13.37 1.71 15.46
CA ALA A 183 -13.04 0.32 15.17
C ALA A 183 -14.26 -0.60 15.16
N LYS A 184 -15.24 -0.39 16.07
CA LYS A 184 -16.44 -1.22 16.13
C LYS A 184 -17.34 -0.96 14.94
N GLN A 185 -17.53 0.29 14.57
CA GLN A 185 -18.34 0.64 13.41
C GLN A 185 -17.69 0.09 12.13
N TYR A 186 -16.39 0.33 11.97
CA TYR A 186 -15.63 -0.15 10.83
C TYR A 186 -15.69 -1.69 10.70
N GLY A 187 -15.58 -2.43 11.81
CA GLY A 187 -15.74 -3.89 11.83
C GLY A 187 -17.11 -4.36 11.34
N LYS A 188 -18.20 -3.68 11.74
CA LYS A 188 -19.55 -3.98 11.24
C LYS A 188 -19.68 -3.72 9.74
N ASP A 189 -19.13 -2.60 9.27
CA ASP A 189 -19.28 -2.21 7.86
C ASP A 189 -18.51 -3.14 6.91
N VAL A 190 -17.40 -3.73 7.37
CA VAL A 190 -16.68 -4.73 6.56
C VAL A 190 -17.47 -6.04 6.46
N ILE A 191 -18.20 -6.44 7.51
CA ILE A 191 -19.14 -7.57 7.40
C ILE A 191 -20.15 -7.32 6.27
N VAL A 192 -20.65 -6.08 6.15
CA VAL A 192 -21.54 -5.68 5.05
C VAL A 192 -20.83 -5.83 3.70
N LEU A 193 -19.55 -5.40 3.58
CA LEU A 193 -18.77 -5.59 2.34
C LEU A 193 -18.59 -7.08 2.00
N LYS A 194 -18.20 -7.94 2.95
CA LYS A 194 -18.01 -9.37 2.70
C LYS A 194 -19.30 -10.05 2.27
N ASN A 195 -20.43 -9.70 2.89
CA ASN A 195 -21.73 -10.20 2.48
C ASN A 195 -22.12 -9.73 1.08
N LEU A 196 -21.85 -8.46 0.74
CA LEU A 196 -22.08 -7.92 -0.61
C LEU A 196 -21.26 -8.68 -1.67
N VAL A 197 -19.98 -8.97 -1.37
CA VAL A 197 -19.12 -9.75 -2.26
C VAL A 197 -19.69 -11.15 -2.47
N LYS A 198 -20.06 -11.87 -1.40
CA LYS A 198 -20.68 -13.20 -1.50
C LYS A 198 -22.00 -13.20 -2.27
N GLU A 199 -22.80 -12.14 -2.10
CA GLU A 199 -24.08 -12.00 -2.78
C GLU A 199 -23.89 -11.82 -4.30
N LEU A 200 -22.94 -11.00 -4.73
CA LEU A 200 -22.74 -10.67 -6.13
C LEU A 200 -21.89 -11.69 -6.90
N TYR A 201 -20.96 -12.38 -6.22
CA TYR A 201 -20.06 -13.36 -6.82
C TYR A 201 -20.47 -14.79 -6.43
N ALA A 202 -21.40 -15.37 -7.19
CA ALA A 202 -22.03 -16.66 -6.88
C ALA A 202 -21.08 -17.89 -6.88
N HIS A 203 -19.88 -17.77 -7.46
CA HIS A 203 -18.90 -18.87 -7.54
C HIS A 203 -17.68 -18.57 -6.66
N PRO A 204 -17.37 -19.43 -5.67
CA PRO A 204 -16.22 -19.25 -4.79
C PRO A 204 -14.89 -19.08 -5.53
N GLU A 205 -14.73 -19.75 -6.68
CA GLU A 205 -13.55 -19.68 -7.56
C GLU A 205 -13.29 -18.27 -8.12
N THR A 206 -14.33 -17.43 -8.17
CA THR A 206 -14.30 -16.09 -8.74
C THR A 206 -14.59 -15.01 -7.69
N GLU A 207 -14.83 -15.40 -6.44
CA GLU A 207 -15.11 -14.48 -5.33
C GLU A 207 -13.85 -13.66 -5.01
N PRO A 208 -13.88 -12.32 -5.17
CA PRO A 208 -12.75 -11.49 -4.80
C PRO A 208 -12.52 -11.50 -3.29
N LYS A 209 -11.27 -11.48 -2.88
CA LYS A 209 -10.88 -11.40 -1.46
C LYS A 209 -11.27 -10.05 -0.85
N VAL A 210 -11.59 -10.02 0.44
CA VAL A 210 -11.81 -8.80 1.21
C VAL A 210 -10.58 -8.50 2.07
N LEU A 211 -10.00 -7.31 1.87
CA LEU A 211 -8.80 -6.84 2.54
C LEU A 211 -9.08 -5.57 3.37
N GLY A 212 -8.24 -5.30 4.36
CA GLY A 212 -8.30 -4.07 5.15
C GLY A 212 -7.48 -4.16 6.45
N PRO A 213 -7.42 -3.10 7.25
CA PRO A 213 -8.08 -1.81 7.07
C PRO A 213 -7.27 -0.77 6.26
N GLY A 214 -6.08 -1.13 5.77
CA GLY A 214 -5.26 -0.23 4.95
C GLY A 214 -4.80 1.02 5.69
N GLY A 215 -4.62 0.94 7.02
CA GLY A 215 -4.20 2.06 7.85
C GLY A 215 -3.01 1.76 8.75
N PHE A 216 -2.68 2.66 9.67
CA PHE A 216 -1.56 2.48 10.58
C PHE A 216 -1.94 1.55 11.72
N TYR A 217 -1.01 0.67 12.10
CA TYR A 217 -1.24 -0.29 13.16
C TYR A 217 -1.33 0.42 14.51
N GLU A 218 -2.49 0.29 15.15
CA GLU A 218 -2.75 0.68 16.53
C GLU A 218 -3.43 -0.48 17.25
N GLU A 219 -2.75 -1.05 18.26
CA GLU A 219 -3.13 -2.32 18.88
C GLU A 219 -4.59 -2.35 19.35
N LYS A 220 -5.03 -1.32 20.09
CA LYS A 220 -6.40 -1.27 20.61
C LYS A 220 -7.44 -1.21 19.49
N TRP A 221 -7.16 -0.44 18.43
CA TRP A 221 -8.06 -0.28 17.30
C TRP A 221 -8.16 -1.61 16.54
N PHE A 222 -7.03 -2.22 16.19
CA PHE A 222 -6.98 -3.49 15.44
C PHE A 222 -7.61 -4.64 16.23
N ASN A 223 -7.34 -4.75 17.54
CA ASN A 223 -7.97 -5.75 18.40
C ASN A 223 -9.50 -5.61 18.39
N THR A 224 -10.01 -4.40 18.59
CA THR A 224 -11.46 -4.13 18.63
C THR A 224 -12.11 -4.41 17.28
N PHE A 225 -11.46 -3.98 16.20
CA PHE A 225 -11.93 -4.18 14.84
C PHE A 225 -12.04 -5.66 14.49
N LEU A 226 -11.00 -6.46 14.76
CA LEU A 226 -10.99 -7.89 14.47
C LEU A 226 -11.90 -8.71 15.37
N GLU A 227 -12.06 -8.30 16.63
CA GLU A 227 -13.03 -8.89 17.55
C GLU A 227 -14.46 -8.69 17.03
N VAL A 228 -14.77 -7.50 16.51
CA VAL A 228 -16.11 -7.17 15.98
C VAL A 228 -16.35 -7.81 14.61
N SER A 229 -15.38 -7.79 13.70
CA SER A 229 -15.56 -8.42 12.39
C SER A 229 -15.70 -9.93 12.49
N GLY A 230 -14.98 -10.55 13.43
CA GLY A 230 -14.95 -12.01 13.57
C GLY A 230 -14.09 -12.70 12.51
N GLN A 231 -13.99 -14.02 12.63
CA GLN A 231 -13.19 -14.88 11.74
C GLN A 231 -13.89 -15.12 10.39
N GLY A 232 -13.10 -15.21 9.32
CA GLY A 232 -13.57 -15.53 7.97
C GLY A 232 -14.26 -14.36 7.26
N VAL A 233 -14.16 -13.14 7.82
CA VAL A 233 -14.64 -11.92 7.16
C VAL A 233 -13.56 -11.30 6.30
N PHE A 234 -12.30 -11.33 6.74
CA PHE A 234 -11.16 -10.88 5.96
C PHE A 234 -10.41 -12.06 5.35
N ASP A 235 -9.92 -11.84 4.14
CA ASP A 235 -9.01 -12.76 3.46
C ASP A 235 -7.55 -12.29 3.58
N GLY A 236 -7.32 -11.08 4.11
CA GLY A 236 -5.99 -10.55 4.41
C GLY A 236 -6.02 -9.21 5.17
N LEU A 237 -5.15 -9.10 6.17
CA LEU A 237 -4.94 -7.88 6.93
C LEU A 237 -3.91 -6.98 6.25
N THR A 238 -4.25 -5.71 6.01
CA THR A 238 -3.37 -4.72 5.38
C THR A 238 -3.06 -3.57 6.34
N HIS A 239 -1.82 -3.09 6.31
CA HIS A 239 -1.41 -1.90 7.05
C HIS A 239 -0.40 -1.08 6.24
N HIS A 240 -0.29 0.20 6.57
CA HIS A 240 0.70 1.10 5.95
C HIS A 240 1.89 1.35 6.87
N ILE A 241 3.03 1.67 6.25
CA ILE A 241 4.26 2.11 6.90
C ILE A 241 4.89 3.22 6.08
N TYR A 242 5.44 4.23 6.77
CA TYR A 242 6.32 5.24 6.20
C TYR A 242 7.45 5.46 7.21
N ASN A 243 8.35 4.48 7.28
CA ASN A 243 9.40 4.41 8.31
C ASN A 243 10.32 5.64 8.35
N LEU A 244 10.47 6.36 7.23
CA LEU A 244 11.30 7.57 7.14
C LEU A 244 10.56 8.86 7.49
N GLY A 245 9.24 8.80 7.64
CA GLY A 245 8.39 9.99 7.80
C GLY A 245 8.07 10.67 6.46
N PRO A 246 7.72 11.96 6.47
CA PRO A 246 7.34 12.69 5.27
C PRO A 246 8.55 12.96 4.35
N GLY A 247 8.28 13.09 3.05
CA GLY A 247 9.34 13.24 2.04
C GLY A 247 10.08 14.57 2.07
N ASP A 248 9.59 15.56 2.81
CA ASP A 248 10.20 16.88 2.98
C ASP A 248 11.05 17.00 4.27
N ASP A 249 11.27 15.89 4.98
CA ASP A 249 12.08 15.87 6.20
C ASP A 249 13.56 16.23 5.88
N PRO A 250 14.11 17.33 6.44
CA PRO A 250 15.49 17.73 6.19
C PRO A 250 16.52 16.70 6.71
N ASN A 251 16.13 15.79 7.59
CA ASN A 251 16.97 14.75 8.16
C ASN A 251 16.82 13.38 7.45
N MET A 252 16.07 13.31 6.35
CA MET A 252 15.81 12.05 5.63
C MET A 252 17.10 11.26 5.34
N MET A 253 18.16 11.94 4.89
CA MET A 253 19.45 11.29 4.59
C MET A 253 20.10 10.63 5.81
N ASN A 254 20.00 11.27 6.98
CA ASN A 254 20.54 10.70 8.22
C ASN A 254 19.73 9.48 8.65
N LYS A 255 18.40 9.56 8.53
CA LYS A 255 17.47 8.47 8.87
C LYS A 255 17.66 7.23 8.00
N VAL A 256 17.88 7.40 6.69
CA VAL A 256 18.10 6.30 5.73
C VAL A 256 19.38 5.52 6.05
N LEU A 257 20.40 6.20 6.59
CA LEU A 257 21.69 5.59 6.89
C LEU A 257 21.80 5.07 8.33
N ASP A 258 20.80 5.31 9.18
CA ASP A 258 20.79 4.88 10.58
C ASP A 258 20.08 3.50 10.71
N PRO A 259 20.82 2.40 10.93
CA PRO A 259 20.23 1.07 11.08
C PRO A 259 19.36 0.95 12.34
N SER A 260 19.63 1.74 13.38
CA SER A 260 18.81 1.74 14.61
C SER A 260 17.46 2.37 14.31
N TYR A 261 17.44 3.44 13.52
CA TYR A 261 16.21 4.07 13.05
C TYR A 261 15.40 3.12 12.17
N LEU A 262 16.03 2.51 11.16
CA LEU A 262 15.36 1.55 10.26
C LEU A 262 14.80 0.33 10.99
N SER A 263 15.43 -0.11 12.09
CA SER A 263 15.01 -1.29 12.85
C SER A 263 13.77 -1.07 13.71
N GLN A 264 13.35 0.18 13.95
CA GLN A 264 12.20 0.49 14.82
C GLN A 264 10.89 -0.11 14.30
N VAL A 265 10.74 -0.25 12.97
CA VAL A 265 9.54 -0.83 12.34
C VAL A 265 9.31 -2.30 12.73
N SER A 266 10.34 -3.02 13.18
CA SER A 266 10.23 -4.42 13.59
C SER A 266 9.19 -4.63 14.71
N GLN A 267 9.07 -3.67 15.63
CA GLN A 267 8.07 -3.73 16.70
C GLN A 267 6.64 -3.61 16.15
N THR A 268 6.43 -2.80 15.11
CA THR A 268 5.15 -2.71 14.41
C THR A 268 4.80 -4.04 13.74
N TYR A 269 5.74 -4.65 13.01
CA TYR A 269 5.50 -5.95 12.37
C TYR A 269 5.22 -7.06 13.39
N LYS A 270 5.91 -7.04 14.53
CA LYS A 270 5.62 -7.95 15.64
C LYS A 270 4.18 -7.77 16.12
N GLY A 271 3.74 -6.52 16.36
CA GLY A 271 2.36 -6.24 16.76
C GLY A 271 1.32 -6.72 15.74
N VAL A 272 1.53 -6.43 14.45
CA VAL A 272 0.65 -6.92 13.38
C VAL A 272 0.61 -8.45 13.36
N SER A 273 1.77 -9.11 13.46
CA SER A 273 1.85 -10.57 13.52
C SER A 273 1.14 -11.16 14.73
N ASP A 274 1.30 -10.57 15.91
CA ASP A 274 0.67 -11.03 17.15
C ASP A 274 -0.86 -10.96 17.03
N VAL A 275 -1.38 -9.87 16.44
CA VAL A 275 -2.81 -9.69 16.21
C VAL A 275 -3.36 -10.69 15.18
N VAL A 276 -2.65 -10.94 14.07
CA VAL A 276 -3.03 -11.96 13.09
C VAL A 276 -3.08 -13.35 13.75
N ASN A 277 -2.07 -13.69 14.56
CA ASN A 277 -2.02 -14.97 15.27
C ASN A 277 -3.13 -15.14 16.30
N LYS A 278 -3.49 -14.05 16.99
CA LYS A 278 -4.53 -14.02 18.02
C LYS A 278 -5.92 -14.22 17.44
N PHE A 279 -6.27 -13.49 16.38
CA PHE A 279 -7.64 -13.48 15.86
C PHE A 279 -7.85 -14.49 14.74
N ARG A 280 -6.80 -14.85 13.98
CA ARG A 280 -6.89 -15.68 12.78
C ARG A 280 -8.03 -15.19 11.86
N PRO A 281 -7.96 -13.92 11.44
CA PRO A 281 -9.01 -13.27 10.66
C PRO A 281 -9.39 -14.05 9.40
#